data_AF-A0A9Q3KCY0-F1
#
_entry.id   AF-A0A9Q3KCY0-F1
#
_cell.length_a   1.000
_cell.length_b   1.000
_cell.length_c   1.000
_cell.angle_alpha   90.00
_cell.angle_beta   90.00
_cell.angle_gamma   90.00
#
_symmetry.space_group_name_H-M   'P 1'
#
loop_
_entity.id
_entity.type
_entity.pdbx_description
1 polymer ?
#
loop_
_entity_poly.entity_id
_entity_poly.type
_entity_poly.pdbx_seq_one_letter_code
_entity_poly.pdbx_strand_id
1 'polypeptide(L)'
;MLWGAFCAVMQEPLVFLNDQMTLTKMEQQVYQLGLLPIVSWMEQAPWICGFHRLFLMEDNTPIHMAQASTDWKNQHKIQKLYWQAHSPDFNPIKNIWKMIKSQISKLYQPQTVEELQHAINAAWTNFHVNLLNDLLYSMP
;
A
#
# COMPACT_ATOMS: atom_id res chain seq x y z
N MET A 1 -1.10 -13.47 3.32
CA MET A 1 -1.35 -12.25 2.51
C MET A 1 -0.42 -11.15 3.00
N LEU A 2 -0.26 -10.05 2.26
CA LEU A 2 0.50 -8.89 2.72
C LEU A 2 -0.20 -7.60 2.30
N TRP A 3 0.02 -6.53 3.05
CA TRP A 3 -0.41 -5.18 2.72
C TRP A 3 0.79 -4.24 2.78
N GLY A 4 0.76 -3.22 1.92
CA GLY A 4 1.74 -2.15 1.90
C GLY A 4 1.14 -0.91 1.26
N ALA A 5 1.75 0.24 1.54
CA ALA A 5 1.40 1.52 0.95
C ALA A 5 2.68 2.29 0.63
N PHE A 6 2.62 3.15 -0.38
CA PHE A 6 3.71 4.05 -0.73
C PHE A 6 3.17 5.37 -1.26
N CYS A 7 4.04 6.37 -1.30
CA CYS A 7 3.81 7.65 -1.94
C CYS A 7 5.08 8.14 -2.63
N ALA A 8 5.06 9.36 -3.15
CA ALA A 8 6.16 9.99 -3.87
C ALA A 8 7.48 10.06 -3.07
N VAL A 9 7.43 10.06 -1.74
CA VAL A 9 8.61 10.30 -0.89
C VAL A 9 9.01 9.09 -0.05
N MET A 10 8.12 8.11 0.14
CA MET A 10 8.38 6.98 1.01
C MET A 10 7.50 5.77 0.70
N GLN A 11 7.92 4.64 1.25
CA GLN A 11 7.19 3.39 1.29
C GLN A 11 7.14 2.88 2.72
N GLU A 12 6.05 2.21 3.05
CA GLU A 12 5.72 1.92 4.44
C GLU A 12 6.11 0.52 4.84
N PRO A 13 6.35 0.24 6.13
CA PRO A 13 6.56 -1.11 6.59
C PRO A 13 5.42 -2.03 6.12
N LEU A 14 5.80 -3.18 5.59
CA LEU A 14 4.82 -4.16 5.12
C LEU A 14 4.10 -4.79 6.31
N VAL A 15 2.79 -4.97 6.16
CA VAL A 15 1.97 -5.71 7.11
C VAL A 15 1.76 -7.12 6.56
N PHE A 16 2.37 -8.11 7.21
CA PHE A 16 2.17 -9.52 6.87
C PHE A 16 0.95 -10.07 7.59
N LEU A 17 0.05 -10.67 6.81
CA LEU A 17 -1.27 -11.11 7.24
C LEU A 17 -1.28 -12.63 7.18
N ASN A 18 -1.22 -13.26 8.36
CA ASN A 18 -0.99 -14.70 8.48
C ASN A 18 -2.24 -15.56 8.22
N ASP A 19 -3.43 -14.95 8.18
CA ASP A 19 -4.71 -15.65 7.98
C ASP A 19 -5.58 -14.99 6.90
N GLN A 20 -6.75 -15.59 6.66
CA GLN A 20 -7.81 -14.98 5.89
C GLN A 20 -8.17 -13.60 6.44
N MET A 21 -8.23 -12.63 5.54
CA MET A 21 -8.57 -11.25 5.85
C MET A 21 -10.07 -11.12 6.19
N THR A 22 -10.37 -10.41 7.29
CA THR A 22 -11.73 -10.05 7.73
C THR A 22 -11.84 -8.53 7.84
N LEU A 23 -13.08 -8.00 7.90
CA LEU A 23 -13.27 -6.55 8.08
C LEU A 23 -12.64 -6.02 9.38
N THR A 24 -12.76 -6.77 10.48
CA THR A 24 -12.12 -6.40 11.76
C THR A 24 -10.60 -6.39 11.64
N LYS A 25 -10.00 -7.39 10.99
CA LYS A 25 -8.54 -7.42 10.78
C LYS A 25 -8.09 -6.31 9.83
N MET A 26 -8.87 -6.00 8.81
CA MET A 26 -8.63 -4.91 7.88
C MET A 26 -8.56 -3.58 8.63
N GLU A 27 -9.54 -3.33 9.49
CA GLU A 27 -9.57 -2.12 10.32
C GLU A 27 -8.37 -2.06 11.26
N GLN A 28 -8.18 -3.09 12.09
CA GLN A 28 -7.18 -3.07 13.15
C GLN A 28 -5.74 -3.15 12.63
N GLN A 29 -5.45 -4.02 11.68
CA GLN A 29 -4.09 -4.30 11.25
C GLN A 29 -3.66 -3.45 10.06
N VAL A 30 -4.59 -3.16 9.15
CA VAL A 30 -4.26 -2.42 7.93
C VAL A 30 -4.56 -0.94 8.09
N TYR A 31 -5.78 -0.57 8.48
CA TYR A 31 -6.14 0.84 8.55
C TYR A 31 -5.55 1.54 9.78
N GLN A 32 -5.69 0.97 10.97
CA GLN A 32 -5.27 1.60 12.21
C GLN A 32 -3.74 1.55 12.40
N LEU A 33 -3.12 0.40 12.14
CA LEU A 33 -1.67 0.22 12.33
C LEU A 33 -0.84 0.54 11.09
N GLY A 34 -1.40 0.35 9.89
CA GLY A 34 -0.73 0.62 8.63
C GLY A 34 -1.01 2.03 8.11
N LEU A 35 -2.28 2.33 7.77
CA LEU A 35 -2.66 3.53 7.04
C LEU A 35 -2.64 4.82 7.88
N LEU A 36 -3.25 4.79 9.06
CA LEU A 36 -3.47 5.98 9.89
C LEU A 36 -2.19 6.70 10.33
N PRO A 37 -1.10 6.00 10.74
CA PRO A 37 0.14 6.66 11.12
C PRO A 37 0.73 7.50 10.00
N ILE A 38 0.60 7.03 8.76
CA ILE A 38 1.12 7.67 7.54
C ILE A 38 0.34 8.92 7.24
N VAL A 39 -0.99 8.80 7.23
CA VAL A 39 -1.91 9.91 6.99
C VAL A 39 -1.62 11.00 8.01
N SER A 40 -1.54 10.63 9.28
CA SER A 40 -1.22 11.56 10.39
C SER A 40 0.15 12.21 10.23
N TRP A 41 1.17 11.45 9.82
CA TRP A 41 2.51 11.99 9.57
C TRP A 41 2.52 12.98 8.39
N MET A 42 1.86 12.64 7.29
CA MET A 42 1.76 13.50 6.10
C MET A 42 1.02 14.80 6.38
N GLU A 43 -0.08 14.75 7.16
CA GLU A 43 -0.82 15.93 7.59
C GLU A 43 0.01 16.86 8.47
N GLN A 44 0.93 16.31 9.28
CA GLN A 44 1.83 17.08 10.13
C GLN A 44 3.09 17.58 9.42
N ALA A 45 3.40 17.05 8.22
CA ALA A 45 4.60 17.40 7.45
C ALA A 45 4.29 17.88 6.01
N PRO A 46 3.39 18.87 5.81
CA PRO A 46 2.98 19.30 4.48
C PRO A 46 4.13 19.87 3.64
N TRP A 47 5.16 20.44 4.27
CA TRP A 47 6.35 20.97 3.60
C TRP A 47 7.25 19.88 2.99
N ILE A 48 7.19 18.65 3.50
CA ILE A 48 7.98 17.52 2.97
C ILE A 48 7.34 16.99 1.69
N CYS A 49 6.01 16.87 1.71
CA CYS A 49 5.29 16.23 0.62
C CYS A 49 4.82 17.22 -0.45
N GLY A 50 4.77 18.52 -0.15
CA GLY A 50 4.28 19.55 -1.07
C GLY A 50 2.79 19.43 -1.42
N PHE A 51 2.06 18.52 -0.76
CA PHE A 51 0.65 18.24 -1.04
C PHE A 51 -0.25 19.00 -0.07
N HIS A 52 -1.20 19.74 -0.64
CA HIS A 52 -2.28 20.37 0.13
C HIS A 52 -3.44 19.41 0.42
N ARG A 53 -3.45 18.23 -0.22
CA ARG A 53 -4.53 17.25 -0.11
C ARG A 53 -4.02 15.84 -0.37
N LEU A 54 -4.38 14.92 0.52
CA LEU A 54 -4.05 13.50 0.42
C LEU A 54 -5.24 12.71 -0.13
N PHE A 55 -4.98 11.79 -1.06
CA PHE A 55 -5.96 10.83 -1.55
C PHE A 55 -5.43 9.41 -1.38
N LEU A 56 -6.27 8.54 -0.82
CA LEU A 56 -5.99 7.11 -0.71
C LEU A 56 -6.27 6.41 -2.03
N MET A 57 -5.26 5.74 -2.54
CA MET A 57 -5.30 4.98 -3.78
C MET A 57 -5.41 3.48 -3.46
N GLU A 58 -6.60 2.89 -3.54
CA GLU A 58 -6.86 1.47 -3.21
C GLU A 58 -7.91 0.84 -4.14
N ASP A 59 -7.79 -0.47 -4.41
CA ASP A 59 -8.70 -1.12 -5.35
C ASP A 59 -10.14 -1.22 -4.81
N ASN A 60 -11.06 -1.62 -5.70
CA ASN A 60 -12.47 -1.75 -5.37
C ASN A 60 -12.79 -3.19 -4.93
N THR A 61 -11.87 -3.90 -4.28
CA THR A 61 -12.20 -5.21 -3.72
C THR A 61 -13.32 -5.09 -2.68
N PRO A 62 -14.14 -6.15 -2.49
CA PRO A 62 -15.31 -6.09 -1.60
C PRO A 62 -14.99 -5.63 -0.18
N ILE A 63 -13.79 -5.93 0.33
CA ILE A 63 -13.39 -5.54 1.67
C ILE A 63 -13.13 -4.04 1.79
N HIS A 64 -12.53 -3.40 0.80
CA HIS A 64 -12.31 -1.95 0.78
C HIS A 64 -13.61 -1.17 0.55
N MET A 65 -14.54 -1.77 -0.19
CA MET A 65 -15.86 -1.22 -0.55
C MET A 65 -16.94 -1.49 0.49
N ALA A 66 -16.69 -2.36 1.47
CA ALA A 66 -17.64 -2.64 2.53
C ALA A 66 -18.00 -1.37 3.30
N GLN A 67 -19.23 -1.31 3.80
CA GLN A 67 -19.73 -0.16 4.56
C GLN A 67 -18.81 0.18 5.74
N ALA A 68 -18.43 -0.82 6.54
CA ALA A 68 -17.51 -0.63 7.67
C ALA A 68 -16.17 0.00 7.26
N SER A 69 -15.56 -0.45 6.16
CA SER A 69 -14.32 0.13 5.62
C SER A 69 -14.51 1.57 5.15
N THR A 70 -15.66 1.87 4.56
CA THR A 70 -16.01 3.21 4.08
C THR A 70 -16.25 4.17 5.25
N ASP A 71 -17.02 3.73 6.24
CA ASP A 71 -17.31 4.50 7.46
C ASP A 71 -16.05 4.81 8.24
N TRP A 72 -15.16 3.82 8.42
CA TRP A 72 -13.89 4.02 9.10
C TRP A 72 -13.04 5.08 8.39
N LYS A 73 -12.90 5.02 7.06
CA LYS A 73 -12.15 6.03 6.29
C LYS A 73 -12.77 7.41 6.42
N ASN A 74 -14.11 7.51 6.35
CA ASN A 74 -14.83 8.77 6.51
C ASN A 74 -14.64 9.38 7.91
N GLN A 75 -14.70 8.56 8.96
CA GLN A 75 -14.47 8.98 10.34
C GLN A 75 -13.07 9.57 10.53
N HIS A 76 -12.08 9.02 9.82
CA HIS A 76 -10.69 9.50 9.85
C HIS A 76 -10.38 10.52 8.75
N LYS A 77 -11.40 11.04 8.04
CA LYS A 77 -11.27 12.05 6.98
C LYS A 77 -10.38 11.62 5.80
N ILE A 78 -10.19 10.31 5.60
CA ILE A 78 -9.40 9.76 4.52
C ILE A 78 -10.26 9.68 3.26
N GLN A 79 -9.87 10.44 2.23
CA GLN A 79 -10.58 10.47 0.96
C GLN A 79 -10.01 9.42 0.01
N LYS A 80 -10.84 8.46 -0.41
CA LYS A 80 -10.47 7.52 -1.47
C LYS A 80 -10.47 8.22 -2.84
N LEU A 81 -9.41 8.02 -3.62
CA LEU A 81 -9.35 8.44 -5.01
C LEU A 81 -10.40 7.66 -5.81
N TYR A 82 -11.27 8.38 -6.52
CA TYR A 82 -12.24 7.74 -7.40
C TYR A 82 -11.52 7.16 -8.62
N TRP A 83 -11.77 5.88 -8.91
CA TRP A 83 -11.39 5.25 -10.17
C TRP A 83 -12.36 4.14 -10.58
N GLN A 84 -12.29 3.75 -11.85
CA GLN A 84 -13.13 2.69 -12.40
C GLN A 84 -12.72 1.31 -11.83
N ALA A 85 -13.72 0.50 -11.46
CA ALA A 85 -13.53 -0.80 -10.81
C ALA A 85 -12.82 -1.86 -11.67
N HIS A 86 -12.66 -1.60 -12.97
CA HIS A 86 -12.07 -2.53 -13.95
C HIS A 86 -10.73 -2.08 -14.51
N SER A 87 -10.06 -1.12 -13.85
CA SER A 87 -8.73 -0.67 -14.24
C SER A 87 -7.67 -1.11 -13.23
N PRO A 88 -7.43 -2.42 -13.07
CA PRO A 88 -6.43 -2.90 -12.14
C PRO A 88 -5.04 -2.37 -12.49
N ASP A 89 -4.77 -2.10 -13.76
CA ASP A 89 -3.51 -1.58 -14.29
C ASP A 89 -3.21 -0.15 -13.85
N PHE A 90 -4.21 0.55 -13.32
CA PHE A 90 -4.09 1.91 -12.82
C PHE A 90 -3.73 2.00 -11.34
N ASN A 91 -3.26 0.92 -10.72
CA ASN A 91 -2.68 1.00 -9.38
C ASN A 91 -1.15 0.79 -9.44
N PRO A 92 -0.34 1.86 -9.30
CA PRO A 92 1.12 1.81 -9.32
C PRO A 92 1.73 0.75 -8.41
N ILE A 93 1.09 0.45 -7.27
CA ILE A 93 1.62 -0.54 -6.33
C ILE A 93 1.66 -1.95 -6.93
N LYS A 94 0.81 -2.24 -7.94
CA LYS A 94 0.84 -3.54 -8.63
C LYS A 94 2.11 -3.70 -9.47
N ASN A 95 2.65 -2.62 -10.01
CA ASN A 95 3.95 -2.65 -10.69
C ASN A 95 5.05 -2.96 -9.68
N ILE A 96 5.01 -2.36 -8.49
CA ILE A 96 5.93 -2.68 -7.39
C ILE A 96 5.84 -4.18 -7.03
N TRP A 97 4.64 -4.72 -6.85
CA TRP A 97 4.45 -6.15 -6.56
C TRP A 97 4.97 -7.06 -7.68
N LYS A 98 4.81 -6.66 -8.94
CA LYS A 98 5.37 -7.39 -10.10
C LYS A 98 6.90 -7.39 -10.07
N MET A 99 7.51 -6.26 -9.75
CA MET A 99 8.97 -6.12 -9.61
C MET A 99 9.50 -7.00 -8.48
N ILE A 100 8.89 -6.94 -7.28
CA ILE A 100 9.24 -7.81 -6.14
C ILE A 100 9.17 -9.28 -6.54
N LYS A 101 8.04 -9.72 -7.12
CA LYS A 101 7.87 -11.12 -7.54
C LYS A 101 8.95 -11.55 -8.54
N SER A 102 9.24 -10.71 -9.52
CA SER A 102 10.31 -10.96 -10.50
C SER A 102 11.68 -11.07 -9.82
N GLN A 103 12.01 -10.16 -8.91
CA GLN A 103 13.29 -10.18 -8.20
C GLN A 103 13.44 -11.45 -7.35
N ILE A 104 12.40 -11.79 -6.57
CA ILE A 104 12.37 -12.99 -5.75
C ILE A 104 12.56 -14.23 -6.62
N SER A 105 11.79 -14.37 -7.71
CA SER A 105 11.88 -15.54 -8.59
C SER A 105 13.24 -15.74 -9.26
N LYS A 106 14.02 -14.67 -9.43
CA LYS A 106 15.32 -14.71 -10.13
C LYS A 106 16.50 -14.91 -9.17
N LEU A 107 16.43 -14.31 -7.98
CA LEU A 107 17.55 -14.20 -7.06
C LEU A 107 17.41 -15.08 -5.82
N TYR A 108 16.20 -15.53 -5.50
CA TYR A 108 15.90 -16.23 -4.26
C TYR A 108 15.12 -17.52 -4.54
N GLN A 109 15.31 -18.51 -3.68
CA GLN A 109 14.51 -19.75 -3.65
C GLN A 109 14.05 -20.01 -2.22
N PRO A 110 13.18 -19.15 -1.66
CA PRO A 110 12.76 -19.31 -0.27
C PRO A 110 12.03 -20.64 -0.09
N GLN A 111 12.44 -21.40 0.92
CA GLN A 111 11.89 -22.71 1.28
C GLN A 111 10.86 -22.60 2.40
N THR A 112 10.89 -21.49 3.15
CA THR A 112 9.96 -21.23 4.26
C THR A 112 9.18 -19.93 4.04
N VAL A 113 8.09 -19.77 4.79
CA VAL A 113 7.30 -18.53 4.78
C VAL A 113 8.15 -17.38 5.33
N GLU A 114 8.95 -17.63 6.36
CA GLU A 114 9.81 -16.64 6.99
C GLU A 114 10.90 -16.14 6.01
N GLU A 115 11.53 -17.05 5.26
CA GLU A 115 12.49 -16.70 4.22
C GLU A 115 11.85 -15.87 3.11
N LEU A 116 10.63 -16.23 2.71
CA LEU A 116 9.87 -15.46 1.72
C LEU A 116 9.54 -14.06 2.24
N GLN A 117 9.08 -13.93 3.50
CA GLN A 117 8.79 -12.63 4.11
C GLN A 117 10.04 -11.75 4.20
N HIS A 118 11.19 -12.34 4.55
CA HIS A 118 12.47 -11.63 4.58
C HIS A 118 12.87 -11.13 3.19
N ALA A 119 12.79 -12.00 2.17
CA ALA A 119 13.11 -11.62 0.78
C ALA A 119 12.17 -10.53 0.24
N ILE A 120 10.87 -10.59 0.57
CA ILE A 120 9.89 -9.55 0.22
C ILE A 120 10.26 -8.22 0.88
N ASN A 121 10.55 -8.22 2.19
CA ASN A 121 10.94 -7.00 2.90
C ASN A 121 12.21 -6.38 2.31
N ALA A 122 13.24 -7.20 2.05
CA ALA A 122 14.49 -6.72 1.47
C ALA A 122 14.29 -6.12 0.07
N ALA A 123 13.43 -6.72 -0.75
CA ALA A 123 13.09 -6.17 -2.06
C ALA A 123 12.28 -4.87 -1.95
N TRP A 124 11.31 -4.82 -1.04
CA TRP A 124 10.46 -3.65 -0.81
C TRP A 124 11.24 -2.44 -0.33
N THR A 125 12.13 -2.60 0.66
CA THR A 125 12.91 -1.47 1.20
C THR A 125 13.96 -0.95 0.22
N ASN A 126 14.28 -1.71 -0.83
CA ASN A 126 15.30 -1.34 -1.81
C ASN A 126 14.78 -0.44 -2.93
N PHE A 127 13.48 -0.15 -3.01
CA PHE A 127 12.98 0.79 -4.01
C PHE A 127 13.36 2.22 -3.65
N HIS A 128 14.06 2.89 -4.56
CA HIS A 128 14.43 4.30 -4.43
C HIS A 128 13.25 5.22 -4.72
N VAL A 129 13.23 6.37 -4.06
CA VAL A 129 12.25 7.45 -4.24
C VAL A 129 12.05 7.84 -5.71
N ASN A 130 13.11 7.82 -6.53
CA ASN A 130 12.99 8.11 -7.97
C ASN A 130 12.08 7.11 -8.69
N LEU A 131 12.21 5.82 -8.41
CA LEU A 131 11.34 4.80 -8.99
C LEU A 131 9.90 4.97 -8.52
N LEU A 132 9.67 5.30 -7.25
CA LEU A 132 8.34 5.55 -6.72
C LEU A 132 7.67 6.72 -7.45
N ASN A 133 8.43 7.79 -7.70
CA ASN A 133 7.98 8.93 -8.50
C ASN A 133 7.70 8.55 -9.96
N ASP A 134 8.59 7.81 -10.62
CA ASP A 134 8.40 7.37 -12.00
C ASP A 134 7.12 6.53 -12.14
N LEU A 135 6.84 5.65 -11.18
CA LEU A 135 5.61 4.86 -11.14
C LEU A 135 4.37 5.75 -10.97
N LEU A 136 4.44 6.78 -10.12
CA LEU A 136 3.34 7.73 -9.96
C LEU A 136 3.13 8.60 -11.19
N TYR A 137 4.19 9.05 -11.86
CA TYR A 137 4.10 9.85 -13.10
C TYR A 137 3.75 9.00 -14.33
N SER A 138 3.94 7.68 -14.29
CA SER A 138 3.51 6.77 -15.36
C SER A 138 1.98 6.57 -15.41
N MET A 139 1.28 7.05 -14.38
CA MET A 139 -0.18 7.03 -14.33
C MET A 139 -0.76 8.11 -15.26
N PRO A 140 -1.72 7.76 -16.14
CA PRO A 140 -2.38 8.71 -17.03
C PRO A 140 -3.27 9.73 -16.30
#